data_AF-A0A9E2EZP9-F1
#
_entry.id   AF-A0A9E2EZP9-F1
#
_cell.length_a   1.000
_cell.length_b   1.000
_cell.length_c   1.000
_cell.angle_alpha   90.00
_cell.angle_beta   90.00
_cell.angle_gamma   90.00
#
_symmetry.space_group_name_H-M   'P 1'
#
loop_
_entity.id
_entity.type
_entity.pdbx_description
1 polymer ?
#
loop_
_entity_poly.entity_id
_entity_poly.type
_entity_poly.pdbx_seq_one_letter_code
_entity_poly.pdbx_strand_id
1 'polypeptide(L)' 'EVFKKHHIIFAANYANIENDIFQTGEWFTAPDFTGYALGYSIETFIGPLEAKYTYSPDNGGSYWFFNVGFWF' A
#
# COMPACT_ATOMS: atom_id res chain seq x y z
N GLU A 1 -5.38 -18.04 18.86
CA GLU A 1 -5.90 -16.90 18.06
C GLU A 1 -6.08 -15.73 19.02
N VAL A 2 -5.19 -14.73 19.00
CA VAL A 2 -5.15 -13.71 20.07
C VAL A 2 -6.18 -12.60 19.83
N PHE A 3 -6.58 -12.33 18.58
CA PHE A 3 -7.71 -11.44 18.25
C PHE A 3 -8.42 -11.93 16.98
N LYS A 4 -9.55 -12.64 17.12
CA LYS A 4 -10.34 -13.10 15.96
C LYS A 4 -10.82 -11.92 15.13
N LYS A 5 -10.78 -11.99 13.79
CA LYS A 5 -11.25 -10.94 12.87
C LYS A 5 -10.45 -9.63 12.87
N HIS A 6 -9.25 -9.62 13.45
CA HIS A 6 -8.36 -8.47 13.46
C HIS A 6 -7.09 -8.80 12.67
N HIS A 7 -6.67 -7.87 11.82
CA HIS A 7 -5.53 -8.05 10.92
C HIS A 7 -4.61 -6.84 11.00
N ILE A 8 -3.33 -7.10 11.21
CA ILE A 8 -2.28 -6.08 11.07
C ILE A 8 -1.72 -6.22 9.66
N ILE A 9 -1.54 -5.09 8.97
CA ILE A 9 -1.11 -5.05 7.58
C ILE A 9 0.21 -4.30 7.50
N PHE A 10 1.19 -4.96 6.91
CA PHE A 10 2.42 -4.33 6.47
C PHE A 10 2.46 -4.45 4.95
N ALA A 11 2.70 -3.35 4.26
CA ALA A 11 2.83 -3.35 2.81
C ALA A 11 4.05 -2.53 2.38
N ALA A 12 4.64 -2.94 1.26
CA ALA A 12 5.67 -2.21 0.56
C ALA A 12 5.36 -2.24 -0.94
N ASN A 13 5.37 -1.07 -1.56
CA ASN A 13 5.09 -0.87 -2.97
C ASN A 13 6.35 -0.30 -3.63
N TYR A 14 6.67 -0.80 -4.81
CA TYR A 14 7.83 -0.42 -5.60
C TYR A 14 7.39 -0.25 -7.07
N ALA A 15 7.84 0.81 -7.73
CA ALA A 15 7.50 1.07 -9.12
C ALA A 15 8.62 1.83 -9.85
N ASN A 16 8.78 1.53 -11.13
CA ASN A 16 9.51 2.33 -12.10
C ASN A 16 8.48 2.87 -13.11
N ILE A 17 8.54 4.15 -13.42
CA ILE A 17 7.60 4.82 -14.33
C ILE A 17 8.38 5.80 -15.20
N GLU A 18 8.44 5.53 -16.50
CA GLU A 18 9.09 6.39 -17.50
C GLU A 18 8.32 6.33 -18.83
N ASN A 19 8.54 7.33 -19.69
CA ASN A 19 8.14 7.23 -21.10
C ASN A 19 9.04 6.22 -21.82
N ASP A 20 8.45 5.37 -22.66
CA ASP A 20 9.16 4.33 -23.41
C ASP A 20 10.03 3.41 -22.53
N ILE A 21 9.58 3.14 -21.29
CA ILE A 21 10.32 2.41 -20.24
C ILE A 21 10.96 1.07 -20.68
N PHE A 22 10.34 0.38 -21.65
CA PHE A 22 10.87 -0.89 -22.18
C PHE A 22 12.00 -0.68 -23.20
N GLN A 23 12.02 0.45 -23.89
CA GLN A 23 13.07 0.81 -24.85
C GLN A 23 14.28 1.42 -24.15
N THR A 24 14.07 2.24 -23.10
CA THR A 24 15.14 2.83 -22.30
C THR A 24 15.85 1.77 -21.42
N GLY A 25 15.17 0.66 -21.14
CA GLY A 25 15.66 -0.40 -20.26
C GLY A 25 15.38 -0.13 -18.78
N GLU A 26 14.66 0.94 -18.48
CA GLU A 26 14.43 1.43 -17.13
C GLU A 26 13.59 0.47 -16.27
N TRP A 27 12.73 -0.33 -16.89
CA TRP A 27 11.92 -1.33 -16.18
C TRP A 27 12.72 -2.42 -15.46
N PHE A 28 14.03 -2.53 -15.69
CA PHE A 28 14.95 -3.47 -15.04
C PHE A 28 15.94 -2.82 -14.06
N THR A 29 15.84 -1.53 -13.78
CA THR A 29 16.72 -0.84 -12.84
C THR A 29 16.19 -0.94 -11.40
N ALA A 30 16.78 -0.16 -10.49
CA ALA A 30 16.27 -0.05 -9.13
C ALA A 30 15.00 0.81 -9.11
N PRO A 31 14.01 0.56 -8.22
CA PRO A 31 12.76 1.31 -8.20
C PRO A 31 12.94 2.82 -7.99
N ASP A 32 12.34 3.62 -8.87
CA ASP A 32 12.25 5.09 -8.73
C ASP A 32 11.29 5.53 -7.63
N PHE A 33 10.24 4.74 -7.41
CA PHE A 33 9.20 5.03 -6.42
C PHE A 33 9.06 3.85 -5.46
N THR A 34 9.03 4.20 -4.19
CA THR A 34 8.91 3.30 -3.06
C THR A 34 7.88 3.86 -2.09
N GLY A 35 7.16 2.95 -1.43
CA GLY A 35 6.15 3.30 -0.46
C GLY A 35 5.98 2.20 0.56
N TYR A 36 5.81 2.58 1.82
CA TYR A 36 5.60 1.67 2.93
C TYR A 36 4.27 1.99 3.59
N ALA A 37 3.56 0.96 4.05
CA ALA A 37 2.32 1.12 4.78
C ALA A 37 2.28 0.26 6.04
N LEU A 38 1.71 0.83 7.09
CA LEU A 38 1.27 0.12 8.28
C LEU A 38 -0.22 0.32 8.44
N GLY A 39 -0.95 -0.77 8.62
CA GLY A 39 -2.39 -0.73 8.74
C GLY A 39 -2.96 -1.71 9.73
N TYR A 40 -4.24 -1.51 10.01
CA TYR A 40 -5.05 -2.35 10.84
C TYR A 40 -6.44 -2.49 10.23
N SER A 41 -6.94 -3.71 10.19
CA SER A 41 -8.23 -4.05 9.61
C SER A 41 -9.02 -4.93 10.56
N ILE A 42 -10.33 -4.69 10.61
CA ILE A 42 -11.28 -5.50 11.38
C ILE A 42 -12.38 -5.99 10.45
N GLU A 43 -12.71 -7.28 10.53
CA GLU A 43 -13.83 -7.83 9.78
C GLU A 43 -15.14 -7.58 10.51
N THR A 44 -16.03 -6.82 9.87
CA THR A 44 -17.39 -6.58 10.36
C THR A 44 -18.42 -7.37 9.55
N PHE A 45 -19.69 -7.35 9.96
CA PHE A 45 -20.77 -8.00 9.23
C PHE A 45 -20.96 -7.45 7.80
N ILE A 46 -20.69 -6.15 7.60
CA ILE A 46 -20.90 -5.46 6.32
C ILE A 46 -19.61 -5.32 5.50
N GLY A 47 -18.52 -5.96 5.94
CA GLY A 47 -17.20 -5.93 5.29
C GLY A 47 -16.09 -5.39 6.19
N PRO A 48 -14.85 -5.30 5.68
CA PRO A 48 -13.72 -4.84 6.47
C PRO A 48 -13.81 -3.34 6.76
N LEU A 49 -13.44 -2.95 7.98
CA LEU A 49 -13.08 -1.58 8.31
C LEU A 49 -11.56 -1.53 8.47
N GLU A 50 -10.90 -0.74 7.65
CA GLU A 50 -9.44 -0.69 7.60
C GLU A 50 -8.93 0.75 7.61
N ALA A 51 -7.85 0.98 8.35
CA ALA A 51 -7.05 2.19 8.29
C ALA A 51 -5.60 1.84 8.01
N LYS A 52 -4.97 2.59 7.10
CA LYS A 52 -3.56 2.45 6.72
C LYS A 52 -2.88 3.80 6.72
N TYR A 53 -1.74 3.90 7.39
CA TYR A 53 -0.82 5.02 7.23
C TYR A 53 0.24 4.63 6.22
N THR A 54 0.52 5.51 5.27
CA THR A 54 1.54 5.30 4.24
C THR A 54 2.61 6.37 4.30
N TYR A 55 3.82 6.00 3.88
CA TYR A 55 4.97 6.89 3.75
C TYR A 55 5.75 6.53 2.49
N SER A 56 6.07 7.53 1.67
CA SER A 56 6.97 7.40 0.53
C SER A 56 8.30 8.11 0.84
N PRO A 57 9.42 7.37 0.93
CA PRO A 57 10.73 7.97 1.15
C PRO A 57 11.16 8.91 0.03
N ASP A 58 10.76 8.65 -1.21
CA ASP A 58 11.31 9.33 -2.39
C ASP A 58 10.84 10.77 -2.50
N ASN A 59 9.62 11.07 -2.03
CA ASN A 59 9.06 12.41 -2.00
C ASN A 59 8.71 12.91 -0.59
N GLY A 60 8.94 12.11 0.45
CA GLY A 60 8.61 12.42 1.85
C GLY A 60 7.11 12.50 2.15
N GLY A 61 6.25 12.15 1.18
CA GLY A 61 4.80 12.22 1.30
C GLY A 61 4.24 11.14 2.22
N SER A 62 3.26 11.51 3.03
CA SER A 62 2.53 10.58 3.88
C SER A 62 1.02 10.81 3.80
N TYR A 63 0.27 9.71 3.83
CA TYR A 63 -1.17 9.72 3.64
C TYR A 63 -1.86 8.72 4.55
N TRP A 64 -3.11 9.01 4.90
CA TRP A 64 -4.00 8.06 5.55
C TRP A 64 -5.01 7.54 4.53
N PHE A 65 -5.15 6.22 4.47
CA PHE A 65 -6.19 5.55 3.71
C PHE A 65 -7.18 4.89 4.65
N PHE A 66 -8.45 5.04 4.33
CA PHE A 66 -9.55 4.43 5.04
C PHE A 66 -10.39 3.62 4.07
N ASN A 67 -10.73 2.40 4.46
CA ASN A 67 -11.62 1.54 3.71
C ASN A 67 -12.77 1.11 4.62
N VAL A 68 -13.99 1.21 4.09
CA VAL A 68 -15.24 0.77 4.74
C VAL A 68 -16.00 -0.12 3.76
N GLY A 69 -16.07 -1.41 4.06
CA GLY A 69 -16.80 -2.38 3.26
C GLY A 69 -15.96 -3.05 2.17
N PHE A 70 -16.64 -3.74 1.26
CA PHE A 70 -16.00 -4.42 0.13
C PHE A 70 -15.86 -3.47 -1.05
N TRP A 71 -14.65 -3.37 -1.62
CA TRP A 71 -14.43 -2.70 -2.91
C TRP A 71 -14.76 -3.67 -4.05
N PHE A 72 -15.46 -3.18 -5.07
CA PHE A 72 -15.84 -3.89 -6.30
C PHE A 72 -15.35 -3.14 -7.53
#